data_AF-A0A730ZL35-F1
#
_entry.id   AF-A0A730ZL35-F1
#
_cell.length_a   1.000
_cell.length_b   1.000
_cell.length_c   1.000
_cell.angle_alpha   90.00
_cell.angle_beta   90.00
_cell.angle_gamma   90.00
#
_symmetry.space_group_name_H-M   'P 1'
#
loop_
_entity.id
_entity.type
_entity.pdbx_description
1 polymer ?
#
loop_
_entity_poly.entity_id
_entity_poly.type
_entity_poly.pdbx_seq_one_letter_code
_entity_poly.pdbx_strand_id
1 'polypeptide(L)'
;MLQAGEAQDARTLLYEMAQRAPQYGDELMTLAEQLKQEGRIEGIQQGMRQGMQTGEREASRKIARAMLEKGIPEADIIEMTGISAEELPSLQH
;
A
#
# COMPACT_ATOMS: atom_id res chain seq x y z
N MET A 1 -3.98 -16.52 -22.11
CA MET A 1 -3.97 -15.47 -21.07
C MET A 1 -2.53 -15.00 -20.94
N LEU A 2 -2.25 -13.71 -21.09
CA LEU A 2 -0.90 -13.17 -20.92
C LEU A 2 -0.59 -13.14 -19.42
N GLN A 3 0.32 -14.01 -18.97
CA GLN A 3 0.86 -13.96 -17.61
C GLN A 3 1.76 -12.73 -17.51
N ALA A 4 1.28 -11.69 -16.82
CA ALA A 4 2.13 -10.61 -16.32
C ALA A 4 2.97 -11.18 -15.16
N GLY A 5 4.10 -11.81 -15.50
CA GLY A 5 4.88 -12.60 -14.54
C GLY A 5 6.37 -12.34 -14.55
N GLU A 6 6.97 -11.91 -15.66
CA GLU A 6 8.41 -11.61 -15.68
C GLU A 6 8.67 -10.35 -16.51
N ALA A 7 8.68 -9.20 -15.83
CA ALA A 7 9.38 -8.04 -16.35
C ALA A 7 10.89 -8.34 -16.27
N GLN A 8 11.39 -9.19 -17.15
CA GLN A 8 12.81 -9.13 -17.53
C GLN A 8 12.95 -7.83 -18.32
N ASP A 9 13.13 -6.77 -17.54
CA ASP A 9 13.38 -5.39 -17.89
C ASP A 9 12.46 -4.80 -18.98
N ALA A 10 11.24 -4.39 -18.57
CA ALA A 10 10.30 -3.66 -19.42
C ALA A 10 10.92 -2.44 -20.11
N ARG A 11 11.96 -1.84 -19.50
CA ARG A 11 12.72 -0.75 -20.09
C ARG A 11 13.57 -1.22 -21.27
N THR A 12 14.26 -2.35 -21.12
CA THR A 12 15.01 -2.98 -22.22
C THR A 12 14.07 -3.36 -23.37
N LEU A 13 12.90 -3.92 -23.08
CA LEU A 13 11.88 -4.20 -24.09
C LEU A 13 11.43 -2.94 -24.85
N LEU A 14 11.12 -1.85 -24.12
CA LEU A 14 10.73 -0.58 -24.72
C LEU A 14 11.84 0.02 -25.62
N TYR A 15 13.10 -0.07 -25.19
CA TYR A 15 14.24 0.37 -26.01
C TYR A 15 14.42 -0.49 -27.27
N GLU A 16 14.29 -1.81 -27.17
CA GLU A 16 14.36 -2.69 -28.34
C GLU A 16 13.24 -2.41 -29.35
N MET A 17 12.02 -2.13 -28.87
CA MET A 17 10.89 -1.75 -29.71
C MET A 17 11.16 -0.43 -30.44
N ALA A 18 11.65 0.59 -29.74
CA ALA A 18 11.99 1.88 -30.34
C ALA A 18 13.12 1.76 -31.39
N GLN A 19 14.09 0.87 -31.18
CA GLN A 19 15.17 0.61 -32.16
C GLN A 19 14.68 -0.14 -33.40
N ARG A 20 13.79 -1.12 -33.23
CA ARG A 20 13.26 -1.93 -34.34
C ARG A 20 12.18 -1.23 -35.16
N ALA A 21 11.50 -0.24 -34.58
CA ALA A 21 10.50 0.58 -35.28
C ALA A 21 10.71 2.08 -34.98
N PRO A 22 11.75 2.70 -35.57
CA PRO A 22 12.11 4.09 -35.29
C PRO A 22 10.98 5.09 -35.56
N GLN A 23 10.10 4.78 -36.53
CA GLN A 23 8.94 5.62 -36.87
C GLN A 23 7.92 5.75 -35.73
N TYR A 24 7.92 4.83 -34.77
CA TYR A 24 7.07 4.86 -33.58
C TYR A 24 7.86 5.19 -32.30
N GLY A 25 9.15 5.55 -32.40
CA GLY A 25 10.02 5.76 -31.25
C GLY A 25 9.47 6.79 -30.26
N ASP A 26 9.01 7.94 -30.77
CA ASP A 26 8.46 9.02 -29.95
C ASP A 26 7.13 8.63 -29.26
N GLU A 27 6.27 7.90 -29.98
CA GLU A 27 5.02 7.37 -29.43
C GLU A 27 5.27 6.33 -28.33
N LEU A 28 6.26 5.45 -28.53
CA LEU A 28 6.67 4.44 -27.54
C LEU A 28 7.28 5.08 -26.28
N MET A 29 8.08 6.13 -26.43
CA MET A 29 8.64 6.87 -25.29
C MET A 29 7.54 7.60 -24.52
N THR A 30 6.59 8.22 -25.22
CA THR A 30 5.41 8.85 -24.61
C THR A 30 4.59 7.85 -23.83
N LEU A 31 4.33 6.66 -24.41
CA LEU A 31 3.61 5.58 -23.74
C LEU A 31 4.37 5.10 -22.49
N ALA A 32 5.69 4.98 -22.56
CA ALA A 32 6.52 4.60 -21.42
C ALA A 32 6.42 5.61 -20.27
N GLU A 33 6.39 6.91 -20.58
CA GLU A 33 6.21 7.97 -19.59
C GLU A 33 4.83 7.94 -18.96
N GLN A 34 3.78 7.73 -19.76
CA GLN A 34 2.41 7.58 -19.27
C GLN A 34 2.28 6.40 -18.31
N LEU A 35 2.75 5.22 -18.71
CA LEU A 35 2.72 4.02 -17.86
C LEU A 35 3.52 4.20 -16.56
N LYS A 36 4.66 4.90 -16.62
CA LYS A 36 5.44 5.25 -15.41
C LYS A 36 4.66 6.19 -14.49
N GLN A 37 3.95 7.17 -15.06
CA GLN A 37 3.14 8.10 -14.30
C GLN A 37 1.94 7.41 -13.65
N GLU A 38 1.23 6.56 -14.39
CA GLU A 38 0.13 5.73 -13.88
C GLU A 38 0.60 4.85 -12.74
N GLY A 39 1.67 4.07 -12.93
CA GLY A 39 2.23 3.21 -11.89
C GLY A 39 2.66 3.99 -10.63
N ARG A 40 3.18 5.22 -10.78
CA ARG A 40 3.50 6.09 -9.64
C ARG A 40 2.24 6.53 -8.90
N ILE A 41 1.18 6.92 -9.62
CA ILE A 41 -0.09 7.34 -9.03
C ILE A 41 -0.73 6.17 -8.28
N GLU A 42 -0.81 5.01 -8.90
CA GLU A 42 -1.33 3.79 -8.28
C GLU A 42 -0.54 3.40 -7.03
N GLY A 43 0.79 3.40 -7.11
CA GLY A 43 1.66 3.10 -5.98
C GLY A 43 1.50 4.07 -4.82
N ILE A 44 1.40 5.37 -5.09
CA ILE A 44 1.14 6.39 -4.07
C ILE A 44 -0.23 6.20 -3.44
N GLN A 45 -1.28 5.98 -4.23
CA GLN A 45 -2.62 5.77 -3.70
C GLN A 45 -2.72 4.50 -2.84
N GLN A 46 -2.14 3.39 -3.30
CA GLN A 46 -2.09 2.16 -2.52
C GLN A 46 -1.28 2.34 -1.23
N GLY A 47 -0.12 2.98 -1.31
CA GLY A 47 0.72 3.28 -0.16
C GLY A 47 0.01 4.17 0.87
N MET A 48 -0.70 5.21 0.44
CA MET A 48 -1.47 6.07 1.33
C MET A 48 -2.63 5.31 2.00
N ARG A 49 -3.39 4.50 1.25
CA ARG A 49 -4.48 3.69 1.83
C ARG A 49 -3.96 2.70 2.87
N GLN A 50 -2.92 1.95 2.53
CA GLN A 50 -2.33 0.97 3.43
C GLN A 50 -1.69 1.65 4.66
N GLY A 51 -0.99 2.77 4.45
CA GLY A 51 -0.39 3.57 5.51
C GLY A 51 -1.43 4.13 6.48
N MET A 52 -2.54 4.67 5.96
CA MET A 52 -3.64 5.19 6.78
C MET A 52 -4.30 4.07 7.60
N GLN A 53 -4.62 2.93 6.98
CA GLN A 53 -5.23 1.80 7.68
C GLN A 53 -4.31 1.23 8.76
N THR A 54 -3.02 1.07 8.46
CA THR A 54 -2.04 0.57 9.42
C THR A 54 -1.85 1.56 10.57
N GLY A 55 -1.70 2.85 10.24
CA GLY A 55 -1.52 3.92 11.22
C GLY A 55 -2.71 4.08 12.16
N GLU A 56 -3.94 4.02 11.64
CA GLU A 56 -5.16 4.06 12.45
C GLU A 56 -5.21 2.87 13.42
N ARG A 57 -4.94 1.66 12.92
CA ARG A 57 -4.94 0.45 13.75
C ARG A 57 -3.85 0.47 14.82
N GLU A 58 -2.65 0.93 14.50
CA GLU A 58 -1.55 1.08 15.46
C GLU A 58 -1.86 2.16 16.51
N ALA A 59 -2.47 3.29 16.11
CA ALA A 59 -2.88 4.34 17.02
C ALA A 59 -3.95 3.83 18.00
N SER A 60 -4.99 3.15 17.52
CA SER A 60 -6.02 2.54 18.38
C SER A 60 -5.43 1.54 19.36
N ARG A 61 -4.52 0.66 18.91
CA ARG A 61 -3.81 -0.29 19.79
C ARG A 61 -2.98 0.42 20.86
N LYS A 62 -2.25 1.48 20.49
CA LYS A 62 -1.44 2.26 21.43
C LYS A 62 -2.29 2.94 22.50
N ILE A 63 -3.44 3.49 22.10
CA ILE A 63 -4.40 4.09 23.03
C ILE A 63 -4.98 3.01 23.96
N ALA A 64 -5.45 1.88 23.41
CA ALA A 64 -5.99 0.78 24.20
C ALA A 64 -4.99 0.25 25.24
N ARG A 65 -3.70 0.11 24.89
CA ARG A 65 -2.63 -0.23 25.84
C ARG A 65 -2.53 0.76 26.99
N ALA A 66 -2.48 2.06 26.67
CA ALA A 66 -2.41 3.11 27.69
C ALA A 66 -3.66 3.14 28.60
N MET A 67 -4.83 2.77 28.06
CA MET A 67 -6.07 2.65 28.84
C MET A 67 -6.04 1.42 29.77
N LEU A 68 -5.55 0.28 29.30
CA LEU A 68 -5.32 -0.92 30.12
C LEU A 68 -4.36 -0.64 31.28
N GLU A 69 -3.25 0.04 31.01
CA GLU A 69 -2.27 0.45 32.04
C GLU A 69 -2.90 1.36 33.11
N LYS A 70 -3.93 2.13 32.75
CA LYS A 70 -4.69 2.99 33.65
C LYS A 70 -5.82 2.26 34.38
N GLY A 71 -6.01 0.97 34.12
CA GLY A 71 -7.07 0.17 34.73
C GLY A 71 -8.48 0.51 34.24
N ILE A 72 -8.60 1.07 33.02
CA ILE A 72 -9.91 1.32 32.41
C ILE A 72 -10.58 -0.03 32.09
N PRO A 73 -11.89 -0.21 32.34
CA PRO A 73 -12.58 -1.46 32.03
C PRO A 73 -12.48 -1.84 30.55
N GLU A 74 -12.31 -3.14 30.27
CA GLU A 74 -12.17 -3.67 28.91
C GLU A 74 -13.34 -3.31 28.00
N ALA A 75 -14.57 -3.29 28.54
CA ALA A 75 -15.77 -2.89 27.81
C ALA A 75 -15.67 -1.46 27.27
N ASP A 76 -15.23 -0.52 28.10
CA ASP A 76 -15.06 0.90 27.72
C ASP A 76 -13.92 1.06 26.71
N ILE A 77 -12.85 0.26 26.84
CA ILE A 77 -11.73 0.28 25.89
C ILE A 77 -12.18 -0.19 24.51
N ILE A 78 -12.93 -1.29 24.43
CA ILE A 78 -13.48 -1.82 23.19
C ILE A 78 -14.37 -0.77 22.52
N GLU A 79 -15.27 -0.15 23.28
CA GLU A 79 -16.18 0.89 22.79
C GLU A 79 -15.41 2.12 22.26
N MET A 80 -14.42 2.61 23.01
CA MET A 80 -13.73 3.87 22.68
C MET A 80 -12.65 3.73 21.60
N THR A 81 -12.02 2.56 21.47
CA THR A 81 -10.88 2.36 20.56
C THR A 81 -11.23 1.56 19.31
N GLY A 82 -12.38 0.87 19.31
CA GLY A 82 -12.79 -0.04 18.24
C GLY A 82 -11.94 -1.32 18.17
N ILE A 83 -11.07 -1.57 19.15
CA ILE A 83 -10.34 -2.84 19.28
C ILE A 83 -11.35 -3.93 19.65
N SER A 84 -11.32 -5.04 18.91
CA SER A 84 -12.21 -6.17 19.21
C SER A 84 -11.83 -6.86 20.54
N ALA A 85 -12.81 -7.50 21.18
CA ALA A 85 -12.58 -8.30 22.38
C ALA A 85 -11.57 -9.43 22.18
N GLU A 86 -11.46 -9.96 20.95
CA GLU A 86 -10.50 -11.02 20.58
C GLU A 86 -9.07 -10.49 20.47
N GLU A 87 -8.92 -9.22 20.11
CA GLU A 87 -7.64 -8.57 19.92
C GLU A 87 -7.08 -7.98 21.22
N LEU A 88 -7.95 -7.55 22.14
CA LEU A 88 -7.57 -6.90 23.38
C LEU A 88 -6.58 -7.70 24.25
N PRO A 89 -6.71 -9.03 24.43
CA PRO A 89 -5.76 -9.84 25.20
C PRO A 89 -4.32 -9.76 24.66
N SER A 90 -4.15 -9.62 23.35
CA SER A 90 -2.82 -9.51 22.72
C SER A 90 -2.09 -8.21 23.05
N LEU A 91 -2.79 -7.23 23.63
CA LEU A 91 -2.24 -5.94 24.05
C LEU A 91 -1.80 -5.91 25.51
N GLN A 92 -2.09 -6.95 26.30
CA GLN A 92 -1.72 -7.07 27.72
C GLN A 92 -0.33 -7.69 27.96
N HIS A 93 0.40 -8.01 26.89
CA HIS A 93 1.74 -8.62 26.91
C HIS A 93 2.87 -7.60 26.79
#